data_AF-A0A518ALC0-F1
#
_entry.id   AF-A0A518ALC0-F1
#
_cell.length_a   1.000
_cell.length_b   1.000
_cell.length_c   1.000
_cell.angle_alpha   90.00
_cell.angle_beta   90.00
_cell.angle_gamma   90.00
#
_symmetry.space_group_name_H-M   'P 1'
#
loop_
_entity.id
_entity.type
_entity.pdbx_description
1 polymer ?
#
loop_
_entity_poly.entity_id
_entity_poly.type
_entity_poly.pdbx_seq_one_letter_code
_entity_poly.pdbx_strand_id
1 'polypeptide(L)'
;MRRQFTWLLTLAASLCLSTAQATVFWTGAVDTDYDTADNWDSLAVPDRSEEIEVEIGTPVRNGNWDRAAQSDFTSSGSLTVNGRLLNANGGDATINWNSTGTLTHNGDYFIVGTNSTGAINQSSGTVDATINRGFFLSDGGGVKGTYHLTGGELNVHFTGYYNSTWSNEFIGRNGDDLFHVDGGTASFSTASSDRRLYMNNDSQLLIDSGSFTADDFQYFILGRDETKDGTPTVTINGGELNANMASGTAAFIVGAAQDGLLEINGGSLTITGNELWIGDGLGQGIVNQTGGDVLVDGYDIYLGRGGDANSDEYNMSGGTLTASNLVMGSDTSAVFHFTGGEIYLLGDDRSVVNESWFVASPNAQAFYDASTDMTTITIVPEPTSIALAGLLLAGGLMVYRRK
;
A
#
# COMPACT_ATOMS: atom_id res chain seq x y z
N MET A 1 34.72 42.28 54.31
CA MET A 1 33.59 41.49 54.86
C MET A 1 32.71 41.04 53.71
N ARG A 2 32.59 39.72 53.52
CA ARG A 2 31.82 39.08 52.44
C ARG A 2 30.32 39.29 52.66
N ARG A 3 29.57 39.67 51.61
CA ARG A 3 28.12 39.47 51.52
C ARG A 3 27.88 38.31 50.55
N GLN A 4 27.34 37.21 51.08
CA GLN A 4 26.90 36.06 50.32
C GLN A 4 25.53 36.35 49.70
N PHE A 5 25.41 36.12 48.39
CA PHE A 5 24.13 36.05 47.68
C PHE A 5 23.71 34.59 47.63
N THR A 6 22.60 34.26 48.29
CA THR A 6 21.96 32.96 48.25
C THR A 6 21.00 32.94 47.06
N TRP A 7 21.36 32.21 46.00
CA TRP A 7 20.42 31.83 44.94
C TRP A 7 19.72 30.54 45.35
N LEU A 8 18.44 30.63 45.69
CA LEU A 8 17.55 29.47 45.78
C LEU A 8 17.09 29.14 44.36
N LEU A 9 17.56 28.02 43.81
CA LEU A 9 17.06 27.44 42.56
C LEU A 9 15.98 26.43 42.94
N THR A 10 14.71 26.79 42.78
CA THR A 10 13.58 25.86 42.97
C THR A 10 13.40 25.06 41.70
N LEU A 11 13.96 23.84 41.67
CA LEU A 11 13.73 22.86 40.61
C LEU A 11 12.35 22.21 40.86
N ALA A 12 11.30 22.73 40.22
CA ALA A 12 9.98 22.09 40.21
C ALA A 12 9.99 21.00 39.13
N ALA A 13 10.26 19.76 39.52
CA ALA A 13 10.01 18.59 38.69
C ALA A 13 8.50 18.35 38.64
N SER A 14 7.85 18.74 37.54
CA SER A 14 6.51 18.25 37.23
C SER A 14 6.60 16.75 36.93
N LEU A 15 6.34 15.92 37.94
CA LEU A 15 5.86 14.56 37.67
C LEU A 15 4.49 14.69 37.02
N CYS A 16 4.44 14.61 35.69
CA CYS A 16 3.20 14.26 35.01
C CYS A 16 2.87 12.81 35.41
N LEU A 17 2.05 12.61 36.45
CA LEU A 17 1.37 11.35 36.65
C LEU A 17 0.37 11.23 35.50
N SER A 18 0.75 10.52 34.43
CA SER A 18 -0.23 9.97 33.50
C SER A 18 -1.02 8.93 34.28
N THR A 19 -2.28 9.24 34.59
CA THR A 19 -3.22 8.22 35.07
C THR A 19 -3.35 7.19 33.97
N ALA A 20 -2.80 5.99 34.17
CA ALA A 20 -3.11 4.87 33.30
C ALA A 20 -4.63 4.71 33.29
N GLN A 21 -5.23 4.82 32.10
CA GLN A 21 -6.64 4.60 31.94
C GLN A 21 -6.92 3.12 32.21
N ALA A 22 -8.00 2.81 32.93
CA ALA A 22 -8.35 1.42 33.20
C ALA A 22 -8.99 0.83 31.92
N THR A 23 -8.47 -0.32 31.49
CA THR A 23 -9.06 -1.12 30.41
C THR A 23 -10.34 -1.80 30.90
N VAL A 24 -11.38 -1.80 30.06
CA VAL A 24 -12.68 -2.44 30.32
C VAL A 24 -12.80 -3.73 29.51
N PHE A 25 -13.23 -4.82 30.13
CA PHE A 25 -13.20 -6.15 29.53
C PHE A 25 -14.59 -6.62 29.11
N TRP A 26 -14.69 -7.15 27.89
CA TRP A 26 -15.89 -7.85 27.44
C TRP A 26 -15.99 -9.20 28.13
N THR A 27 -17.13 -9.44 28.79
CA THR A 27 -17.46 -10.70 29.45
C THR A 27 -18.53 -11.49 28.69
N GLY A 28 -19.39 -10.80 27.92
CA GLY A 28 -20.52 -11.43 27.23
C GLY A 28 -21.47 -12.19 28.17
N ALA A 29 -21.62 -11.72 29.40
CA ALA A 29 -22.29 -12.46 30.47
C ALA A 29 -23.80 -12.68 30.22
N VAL A 30 -24.45 -11.81 29.45
CA VAL A 30 -25.89 -11.85 29.21
C VAL A 30 -26.22 -12.18 27.77
N ASP A 31 -25.65 -11.44 26.82
CA ASP A 31 -25.90 -11.60 25.38
C ASP A 31 -24.72 -11.08 24.55
N THR A 32 -24.95 -10.86 23.25
CA THR A 32 -23.93 -10.35 22.32
C THR A 32 -24.07 -8.86 22.05
N ASP A 33 -25.03 -8.15 22.62
CA ASP A 33 -25.22 -6.72 22.33
C ASP A 33 -24.10 -5.91 23.00
N TYR A 34 -23.30 -5.20 22.19
CA TYR A 34 -22.20 -4.35 22.66
C TYR A 34 -22.70 -3.32 23.70
N ASP A 35 -23.95 -2.87 23.56
CA ASP A 35 -24.55 -1.81 24.37
C ASP A 35 -25.25 -2.32 25.65
N THR A 36 -25.18 -3.61 25.94
CA THR A 36 -25.64 -4.16 27.21
C THR A 36 -24.54 -4.02 28.26
N ALA A 37 -24.76 -3.14 29.25
CA ALA A 37 -23.81 -2.85 30.33
C ALA A 37 -23.34 -4.10 31.09
N ASP A 38 -24.22 -5.08 31.31
CA ASP A 38 -23.91 -6.33 32.00
C ASP A 38 -22.94 -7.25 31.23
N ASN A 39 -22.68 -6.97 29.95
CA ASN A 39 -21.66 -7.68 29.17
C ASN A 39 -20.25 -7.15 29.40
N TRP A 40 -20.07 -6.09 30.19
CA TRP A 40 -18.78 -5.49 30.53
C TRP A 40 -18.46 -5.67 32.01
N ASP A 41 -17.19 -5.91 32.34
CA ASP A 41 -16.76 -6.13 33.73
C ASP A 41 -16.97 -4.90 34.63
N SER A 42 -16.95 -3.70 34.05
CA SER A 42 -17.28 -2.44 34.70
C SER A 42 -18.77 -2.29 35.04
N LEU A 43 -19.64 -3.16 34.51
CA LEU A 43 -21.10 -3.04 34.54
C LEU A 43 -21.62 -1.73 33.91
N ALA A 44 -20.88 -1.22 32.92
CA ALA A 44 -21.23 -0.05 32.13
C ALA A 44 -20.73 -0.23 30.68
N VAL A 45 -21.47 0.33 29.71
CA VAL A 45 -21.01 0.37 28.32
C VAL A 45 -19.79 1.31 28.24
N PRO A 46 -18.65 0.88 27.69
CA PRO A 46 -17.47 1.72 27.58
C PRO A 46 -17.73 2.97 26.74
N ASP A 47 -17.25 4.12 27.22
CA ASP A 47 -17.14 5.34 26.42
C ASP A 47 -16.15 5.12 25.27
N ARG A 48 -16.28 5.89 24.18
CA ARG A 48 -15.32 5.89 23.07
C ARG A 48 -13.88 6.14 23.50
N SER A 49 -13.69 6.87 24.60
CA SER A 49 -12.39 7.25 25.15
C SER A 49 -11.83 6.23 26.15
N GLU A 50 -12.57 5.19 26.54
CA GLU A 50 -12.08 4.13 27.43
C GLU A 50 -11.41 3.02 26.63
N GLU A 51 -10.28 2.49 27.10
CA GLU A 51 -9.65 1.32 26.49
C GLU A 51 -10.53 0.08 26.70
N ILE A 52 -10.61 -0.80 25.70
CA ILE A 52 -11.37 -2.05 25.80
C ILE A 52 -10.52 -3.27 25.43
N GLU A 53 -10.85 -4.42 26.00
CA GLU A 53 -10.34 -5.72 25.58
C GLU A 53 -11.47 -6.75 25.36
N VAL A 54 -11.38 -7.50 24.26
CA VAL A 54 -12.25 -8.64 23.94
C VAL A 54 -11.37 -9.86 23.69
N GLU A 55 -11.13 -10.66 24.73
CA GLU A 55 -10.37 -11.91 24.62
C GLU A 55 -11.21 -13.06 24.01
N ILE A 56 -12.48 -13.16 24.41
CA ILE A 56 -13.41 -14.17 23.93
C ILE A 56 -14.79 -13.52 23.77
N GLY A 57 -15.54 -13.95 22.76
CA GLY A 57 -16.92 -13.54 22.55
C GLY A 57 -17.12 -12.87 21.20
N THR A 58 -18.37 -12.49 20.92
CA THR A 58 -18.78 -11.95 19.62
C THR A 58 -19.70 -10.74 19.79
N PRO A 59 -19.24 -9.64 20.43
CA PRO A 59 -20.01 -8.42 20.54
C PRO A 59 -20.54 -7.95 19.17
N VAL A 60 -21.77 -7.43 19.18
CA VAL A 60 -22.47 -6.88 18.03
C VAL A 60 -22.88 -5.46 18.34
N ARG A 61 -22.35 -4.51 17.57
CA ARG A 61 -22.70 -3.09 17.64
C ARG A 61 -23.64 -2.73 16.50
N ASN A 62 -24.91 -2.48 16.82
CA ASN A 62 -25.92 -2.04 15.86
C ASN A 62 -25.93 -0.51 15.73
N GLY A 63 -24.94 0.03 15.03
CA GLY A 63 -24.76 1.46 14.82
C GLY A 63 -23.30 1.78 14.52
N ASN A 64 -22.95 3.07 14.56
CA ASN A 64 -21.55 3.46 14.40
C ASN A 64 -20.74 2.96 15.61
N TRP A 65 -19.52 2.51 15.32
CA TRP A 65 -18.54 2.19 16.33
C TRP A 65 -17.45 3.26 16.29
N ASP A 66 -17.58 4.22 17.20
CA ASP A 66 -16.70 5.38 17.34
C ASP A 66 -15.69 5.12 18.45
N ARG A 67 -14.39 5.22 18.14
CA ARG A 67 -13.31 4.97 19.10
C ARG A 67 -12.32 6.13 19.14
N ALA A 68 -11.85 6.46 20.34
CA ALA A 68 -10.90 7.53 20.66
C ALA A 68 -9.88 7.04 21.71
N ALA A 69 -9.66 5.73 21.77
CA ALA A 69 -8.77 5.02 22.67
C ALA A 69 -8.42 3.64 22.11
N GLN A 70 -7.56 2.90 22.79
CA GLN A 70 -7.14 1.56 22.39
C GLN A 70 -8.31 0.56 22.43
N SER A 71 -8.34 -0.38 21.48
CA SER A 71 -9.27 -1.51 21.47
C SER A 71 -8.49 -2.77 21.11
N ASP A 72 -8.42 -3.73 22.04
CA ASP A 72 -7.66 -4.96 21.88
C ASP A 72 -8.58 -6.16 21.67
N PHE A 73 -8.29 -6.95 20.63
CA PHE A 73 -8.97 -8.21 20.35
C PHE A 73 -7.91 -9.31 20.32
N THR A 74 -8.04 -10.27 21.22
CA THR A 74 -7.07 -11.34 21.44
C THR A 74 -7.76 -12.70 21.38
N SER A 75 -6.99 -13.80 21.45
CA SER A 75 -7.49 -15.18 21.52
C SER A 75 -8.55 -15.47 20.44
N SER A 76 -9.84 -15.53 20.79
CA SER A 76 -10.94 -15.77 19.85
C SER A 76 -12.00 -14.67 19.87
N GLY A 77 -11.67 -13.49 20.39
CA GLY A 77 -12.54 -12.32 20.40
C GLY A 77 -12.91 -11.90 18.97
N SER A 78 -14.17 -11.58 18.75
CA SER A 78 -14.70 -11.11 17.47
C SER A 78 -15.45 -9.80 17.67
N LEU A 79 -15.81 -9.11 16.59
CA LEU A 79 -16.67 -7.93 16.64
C LEU A 79 -17.49 -7.83 15.36
N THR A 80 -18.79 -7.58 15.50
CA THR A 80 -19.64 -7.19 14.37
C THR A 80 -20.07 -5.74 14.52
N VAL A 81 -19.82 -4.91 13.50
CA VAL A 81 -20.27 -3.51 13.42
C VAL A 81 -21.26 -3.36 12.26
N ASN A 82 -22.52 -3.06 12.58
CA ASN A 82 -23.59 -2.80 11.62
C ASN A 82 -23.85 -1.28 11.52
N GLY A 83 -22.86 -0.56 10.98
CA GLY A 83 -22.84 0.90 10.88
C GLY A 83 -21.45 1.35 10.44
N ARG A 84 -21.08 2.61 10.64
CA ARG A 84 -19.73 3.08 10.29
C ARG A 84 -18.71 2.65 11.34
N LEU A 85 -17.53 2.21 10.91
CA LEU A 85 -16.36 2.08 11.77
C LEU A 85 -15.55 3.37 11.70
N LEU A 86 -15.47 4.09 12.83
CA LEU A 86 -14.88 5.41 12.93
C LEU A 86 -13.81 5.42 14.02
N ASN A 87 -12.60 5.01 13.65
CA ASN A 87 -11.47 5.01 14.57
C ASN A 87 -10.81 6.41 14.62
N ALA A 88 -10.23 6.72 15.78
CA ALA A 88 -9.69 8.02 16.14
C ALA A 88 -10.69 9.19 15.95
N ASN A 89 -11.93 8.98 16.38
CA ASN A 89 -12.98 9.98 16.36
C ASN A 89 -13.12 10.67 17.72
N GLY A 90 -12.35 11.74 17.91
CA GLY A 90 -12.36 12.58 19.13
C GLY A 90 -11.10 12.46 20.00
N GLY A 91 -10.14 11.65 19.58
CA GLY A 91 -8.84 11.43 20.20
C GLY A 91 -8.08 10.37 19.40
N ASP A 92 -6.77 10.24 19.63
CA ASP A 92 -5.97 9.19 18.98
C ASP A 92 -6.47 7.81 19.42
N ALA A 93 -6.44 6.84 18.50
CA ALA A 93 -6.97 5.50 18.79
C ALA A 93 -6.24 4.42 18.00
N THR A 94 -6.10 3.24 18.61
CA THR A 94 -5.49 2.07 17.98
C THR A 94 -6.40 0.86 18.16
N ILE A 95 -6.63 0.11 17.09
CA ILE A 95 -7.28 -1.20 17.15
C ILE A 95 -6.20 -2.26 16.95
N ASN A 96 -5.98 -3.11 17.95
CA ASN A 96 -5.07 -4.25 17.82
C ASN A 96 -5.89 -5.52 17.61
N TRP A 97 -5.78 -6.10 16.42
CA TRP A 97 -6.45 -7.32 16.01
C TRP A 97 -5.46 -8.50 16.02
N ASN A 98 -5.30 -9.09 17.20
CA ASN A 98 -4.42 -10.23 17.48
C ASN A 98 -5.25 -11.48 17.84
N SER A 99 -6.45 -11.56 17.28
CA SER A 99 -7.43 -12.62 17.52
C SER A 99 -7.47 -13.59 16.35
N THR A 100 -7.89 -14.84 16.58
CA THR A 100 -8.30 -15.78 15.53
C THR A 100 -9.76 -15.60 15.12
N GLY A 101 -10.50 -14.71 15.78
CA GLY A 101 -11.87 -14.34 15.44
C GLY A 101 -11.97 -13.40 14.24
N THR A 102 -13.17 -12.90 13.99
CA THR A 102 -13.47 -12.03 12.84
C THR A 102 -13.96 -10.66 13.27
N LEU A 103 -13.42 -9.60 12.65
CA LEU A 103 -14.02 -8.27 12.63
C LEU A 103 -14.93 -8.20 11.41
N THR A 104 -16.23 -8.26 11.60
CA THR A 104 -17.21 -8.09 10.53
C THR A 104 -17.74 -6.66 10.55
N HIS A 105 -17.50 -5.91 9.48
CA HIS A 105 -18.05 -4.57 9.30
C HIS A 105 -19.03 -4.54 8.12
N ASN A 106 -20.25 -4.09 8.39
CA ASN A 106 -21.29 -3.88 7.38
C ASN A 106 -21.78 -2.44 7.46
N GLY A 107 -21.32 -1.57 6.57
CA GLY A 107 -21.60 -0.15 6.71
C GLY A 107 -21.20 0.73 5.54
N ASP A 108 -21.41 2.03 5.71
CA ASP A 108 -21.06 3.03 4.70
C ASP A 108 -19.56 3.32 4.65
N TYR A 109 -18.90 3.43 5.80
CA TYR A 109 -17.52 3.86 5.90
C TYR A 109 -16.73 3.02 6.89
N PHE A 110 -15.51 2.67 6.48
CA PHE A 110 -14.47 2.14 7.34
C PHE A 110 -13.32 3.17 7.35
N ILE A 111 -13.07 3.82 8.48
CA ILE A 111 -12.08 4.90 8.59
C ILE A 111 -11.11 4.59 9.72
N VAL A 112 -9.82 4.51 9.38
CA VAL A 112 -8.75 4.21 10.34
C VAL A 112 -8.42 5.44 11.20
N GLY A 113 -8.28 6.62 10.61
CA GLY A 113 -8.05 7.89 11.30
C GLY A 113 -9.11 8.92 10.91
N THR A 114 -10.08 9.18 11.77
CA THR A 114 -11.20 10.09 11.45
C THR A 114 -10.79 11.55 11.68
N ASN A 115 -10.65 11.97 12.94
CA ASN A 115 -10.36 13.38 13.30
C ASN A 115 -9.03 13.55 14.04
N SER A 116 -8.31 12.45 14.23
CA SER A 116 -7.08 12.33 15.02
C SER A 116 -6.28 11.13 14.49
N THR A 117 -5.06 10.93 14.97
CA THR A 117 -4.20 9.85 14.45
C THR A 117 -4.78 8.50 14.83
N GLY A 118 -5.00 7.65 13.82
CA GLY A 118 -5.60 6.35 14.00
C GLY A 118 -4.72 5.23 13.47
N ALA A 119 -4.73 4.08 14.14
CA ALA A 119 -4.02 2.90 13.69
C ALA A 119 -4.87 1.63 13.81
N ILE A 120 -4.66 0.68 12.89
CA ILE A 120 -5.10 -0.70 13.03
C ILE A 120 -3.88 -1.60 12.82
N ASN A 121 -3.60 -2.46 13.80
CA ASN A 121 -2.55 -3.47 13.73
C ASN A 121 -3.22 -4.84 13.67
N GLN A 122 -3.08 -5.56 12.57
CA GLN A 122 -3.63 -6.90 12.40
C GLN A 122 -2.49 -7.90 12.29
N SER A 123 -2.43 -8.87 13.20
CA SER A 123 -1.41 -9.94 13.18
C SER A 123 -1.98 -11.33 12.89
N SER A 124 -3.30 -11.51 12.97
CA SER A 124 -3.98 -12.78 12.77
C SER A 124 -5.46 -12.58 12.44
N GLY A 125 -6.19 -13.68 12.28
CA GLY A 125 -7.65 -13.67 12.11
C GLY A 125 -8.10 -12.99 10.81
N THR A 126 -9.36 -12.58 10.78
CA THR A 126 -9.97 -12.00 9.58
C THR A 126 -10.64 -10.67 9.89
N VAL A 127 -10.43 -9.68 9.04
CA VAL A 127 -11.21 -8.44 8.98
C VAL A 127 -12.01 -8.45 7.69
N ASP A 128 -13.33 -8.63 7.80
CA ASP A 128 -14.25 -8.64 6.66
C ASP A 128 -15.07 -7.35 6.67
N ALA A 129 -14.84 -6.47 5.70
CA ALA A 129 -15.54 -5.21 5.56
C ALA A 129 -16.37 -5.16 4.27
N THR A 130 -17.69 -5.23 4.42
CA THR A 130 -18.63 -4.91 3.34
C THR A 130 -18.97 -3.43 3.40
N ILE A 131 -18.52 -2.67 2.39
CA ILE A 131 -18.53 -1.22 2.40
C ILE A 131 -19.40 -0.68 1.28
N ASN A 132 -20.37 0.15 1.65
CA ASN A 132 -21.23 0.80 0.66
C ASN A 132 -20.56 2.03 0.05
N ARG A 133 -19.81 2.83 0.82
CA ARG A 133 -19.18 4.06 0.32
C ARG A 133 -17.65 3.97 0.27
N GLY A 134 -16.93 4.10 1.38
CA GLY A 134 -15.48 4.30 1.34
C GLY A 134 -14.70 3.54 2.41
N PHE A 135 -13.52 3.09 2.03
CA PHE A 135 -12.47 2.64 2.93
C PHE A 135 -11.38 3.70 2.92
N PHE A 136 -11.15 4.36 4.06
CA PHE A 136 -10.19 5.46 4.16
C PHE A 136 -9.18 5.17 5.27
N LEU A 137 -7.90 5.35 4.98
CA LEU A 137 -6.92 5.41 6.05
C LEU A 137 -7.09 6.70 6.88
N SER A 138 -7.25 7.87 6.26
CA SER A 138 -7.61 9.10 6.96
C SER A 138 -8.83 9.82 6.38
N ASP A 139 -9.59 10.50 7.25
CA ASP A 139 -10.71 11.37 6.85
C ASP A 139 -10.74 12.70 7.63
N GLY A 140 -9.69 13.51 7.51
CA GLY A 140 -9.65 14.85 8.08
C GLY A 140 -8.36 15.57 7.71
N GLY A 141 -8.38 16.91 7.62
CA GLY A 141 -7.20 17.68 7.24
C GLY A 141 -6.04 17.47 8.23
N GLY A 142 -4.90 16.96 7.76
CA GLY A 142 -3.71 16.69 8.57
C GLY A 142 -3.83 15.45 9.46
N VAL A 143 -4.87 14.64 9.28
CA VAL A 143 -5.05 13.37 9.99
C VAL A 143 -4.22 12.28 9.31
N LYS A 144 -3.62 11.39 10.11
CA LYS A 144 -2.88 10.23 9.63
C LYS A 144 -3.57 8.93 10.05
N GLY A 145 -3.76 8.04 9.10
CA GLY A 145 -4.18 6.67 9.31
C GLY A 145 -3.07 5.69 9.01
N THR A 146 -2.94 4.66 9.84
CA THR A 146 -2.01 3.56 9.61
C THR A 146 -2.73 2.23 9.69
N TYR A 147 -2.65 1.42 8.63
CA TYR A 147 -3.04 0.01 8.67
C TYR A 147 -1.80 -0.84 8.52
N HIS A 148 -1.49 -1.66 9.51
CA HIS A 148 -0.34 -2.57 9.50
C HIS A 148 -0.83 -4.02 9.57
N LEU A 149 -0.67 -4.75 8.47
CA LEU A 149 -1.03 -6.15 8.33
C LEU A 149 0.24 -7.01 8.38
N THR A 150 0.43 -7.74 9.47
CA THR A 150 1.55 -8.67 9.66
C THR A 150 1.14 -10.14 9.54
N GLY A 151 -0.16 -10.41 9.47
CA GLY A 151 -0.74 -11.74 9.34
C GLY A 151 -2.27 -11.72 9.33
N GLY A 152 -2.87 -12.85 8.95
CA GLY A 152 -4.33 -12.95 8.78
C GLY A 152 -4.82 -12.48 7.42
N GLU A 153 -6.11 -12.18 7.33
CA GLU A 153 -6.79 -11.75 6.10
C GLU A 153 -7.55 -10.43 6.33
N LEU A 154 -7.36 -9.46 5.45
CA LEU A 154 -8.23 -8.30 5.32
C LEU A 154 -8.99 -8.43 4.00
N ASN A 155 -10.31 -8.55 4.08
CA ASN A 155 -11.19 -8.61 2.91
C ASN A 155 -12.10 -7.38 2.91
N VAL A 156 -11.95 -6.54 1.89
CA VAL A 156 -12.78 -5.36 1.69
C VAL A 156 -13.59 -5.53 0.41
N HIS A 157 -14.91 -5.47 0.53
CA HIS A 157 -15.84 -5.61 -0.59
C HIS A 157 -16.74 -4.38 -0.73
N PHE A 158 -16.59 -3.66 -1.84
CA PHE A 158 -17.40 -2.51 -2.17
C PHE A 158 -18.69 -2.92 -2.87
N THR A 159 -19.84 -2.65 -2.25
CA THR A 159 -21.16 -3.06 -2.76
C THR A 159 -21.98 -1.93 -3.39
N GLY A 160 -21.69 -0.68 -3.04
CA GLY A 160 -22.43 0.48 -3.54
C GLY A 160 -22.05 0.86 -4.97
N TYR A 161 -22.99 1.44 -5.72
CA TYR A 161 -22.68 2.14 -6.98
C TYR A 161 -22.58 3.63 -6.71
N TYR A 162 -21.37 4.17 -6.69
CA TYR A 162 -21.16 5.60 -6.49
C TYR A 162 -19.90 6.08 -7.21
N ASN A 163 -20.07 6.83 -8.28
CA ASN A 163 -18.99 7.51 -8.99
C ASN A 163 -18.57 8.84 -8.32
N SER A 164 -18.69 8.95 -6.99
CA SER A 164 -18.33 10.16 -6.25
C SER A 164 -16.97 10.01 -5.60
N THR A 165 -16.27 11.12 -5.40
CA THR A 165 -15.00 11.18 -4.64
C THR A 165 -15.14 10.71 -3.18
N TRP A 166 -16.36 10.50 -2.68
CA TRP A 166 -16.63 9.99 -1.33
C TRP A 166 -16.84 8.48 -1.29
N SER A 167 -16.70 7.81 -2.44
CA SER A 167 -17.04 6.42 -2.62
C SER A 167 -15.95 5.68 -3.38
N ASN A 168 -14.72 5.80 -2.89
CA ASN A 168 -13.58 5.08 -3.43
C ASN A 168 -12.75 4.58 -2.25
N GLU A 169 -11.74 3.80 -2.55
CA GLU A 169 -10.68 3.57 -1.58
C GLU A 169 -9.69 4.75 -1.62
N PHE A 170 -9.26 5.21 -0.44
CA PHE A 170 -8.26 6.26 -0.33
C PHE A 170 -7.16 5.89 0.67
N ILE A 171 -5.93 5.94 0.17
CA ILE A 171 -4.71 5.99 0.97
C ILE A 171 -4.16 7.41 0.82
N GLY A 172 -4.27 8.22 1.87
CA GLY A 172 -3.84 9.61 1.85
C GLY A 172 -4.89 10.55 1.30
N ARG A 173 -6.14 10.44 1.76
CA ARG A 173 -7.19 11.38 1.35
C ARG A 173 -6.87 12.81 1.79
N ASN A 174 -6.41 12.96 3.04
CA ASN A 174 -6.17 14.26 3.66
C ASN A 174 -4.90 14.31 4.54
N GLY A 175 -4.07 13.28 4.52
CA GLY A 175 -2.77 13.26 5.20
C GLY A 175 -1.86 12.15 4.69
N ASP A 176 -0.69 12.03 5.31
CA ASP A 176 0.35 11.08 4.92
C ASP A 176 0.07 9.72 5.57
N ASP A 177 -0.84 8.97 4.94
CA ASP A 177 -1.29 7.66 5.41
C ASP A 177 -0.28 6.55 5.08
N LEU A 178 -0.30 5.47 5.87
CA LEU A 178 0.50 4.28 5.62
C LEU A 178 -0.37 3.02 5.62
N PHE A 179 -0.40 2.32 4.49
CA PHE A 179 -0.87 0.93 4.40
C PHE A 179 0.35 0.03 4.27
N HIS A 180 0.63 -0.79 5.28
CA HIS A 180 1.81 -1.65 5.32
C HIS A 180 1.42 -3.12 5.40
N VAL A 181 1.83 -3.89 4.39
CA VAL A 181 1.69 -5.35 4.33
C VAL A 181 3.07 -5.96 4.60
N ASP A 182 3.23 -6.52 5.79
CA ASP A 182 4.39 -7.29 6.24
C ASP A 182 3.95 -8.71 6.65
N GLY A 183 3.08 -9.29 5.83
CA GLY A 183 2.50 -10.62 6.00
C GLY A 183 1.00 -10.64 5.77
N GLY A 184 0.41 -11.85 5.77
CA GLY A 184 -1.03 -12.03 5.51
C GLY A 184 -1.46 -11.69 4.08
N THR A 185 -2.76 -11.48 3.91
CA THR A 185 -3.40 -11.16 2.63
C THR A 185 -4.35 -9.98 2.80
N ALA A 186 -4.19 -8.94 2.01
CA ALA A 186 -5.15 -7.85 1.86
C ALA A 186 -5.83 -7.94 0.48
N SER A 187 -7.16 -7.99 0.46
CA SER A 187 -7.95 -8.09 -0.76
C SER A 187 -9.02 -7.02 -0.79
N PHE A 188 -8.98 -6.18 -1.81
CA PHE A 188 -9.96 -5.14 -2.09
C PHE A 188 -10.67 -5.51 -3.38
N SER A 189 -12.00 -5.61 -3.34
CA SER A 189 -12.82 -5.96 -4.49
C SER A 189 -14.02 -5.04 -4.60
N THR A 190 -14.51 -4.82 -5.82
CA THR A 190 -15.70 -4.03 -6.08
C THR A 190 -16.72 -4.84 -6.88
N ALA A 191 -18.01 -4.61 -6.61
CA ALA A 191 -19.10 -5.13 -7.43
C ALA A 191 -19.38 -4.25 -8.67
N SER A 192 -18.64 -3.15 -8.84
CA SER A 192 -18.80 -2.19 -9.92
C SER A 192 -17.45 -1.75 -10.48
N SER A 193 -17.34 -1.85 -11.80
CA SER A 193 -16.19 -1.41 -12.59
C SER A 193 -15.94 0.10 -12.61
N ASP A 194 -16.74 0.91 -11.92
CA ASP A 194 -16.60 2.38 -11.87
C ASP A 194 -15.86 2.86 -10.60
N ARG A 195 -15.53 1.94 -9.69
CA ARG A 195 -14.78 2.25 -8.47
C ARG A 195 -13.30 2.44 -8.76
N ARG A 196 -12.63 3.22 -7.93
CA ARG A 196 -11.21 3.53 -8.06
C ARG A 196 -10.51 3.37 -6.71
N LEU A 197 -9.23 3.11 -6.78
CA LEU A 197 -8.30 3.17 -5.67
C LEU A 197 -7.40 4.38 -5.90
N TYR A 198 -7.40 5.31 -4.95
CA TYR A 198 -6.60 6.53 -5.04
C TYR A 198 -5.53 6.61 -3.96
N MET A 199 -4.37 7.09 -4.36
CA MET A 199 -3.30 7.53 -3.45
C MET A 199 -2.96 9.00 -3.72
N ASN A 200 -2.81 9.81 -2.66
CA ASN A 200 -2.43 11.23 -2.74
C ASN A 200 -1.58 11.65 -1.52
N ASN A 201 -1.02 12.86 -1.56
CA ASN A 201 -0.08 13.38 -0.55
C ASN A 201 1.15 12.47 -0.41
N ASP A 202 1.90 12.52 0.69
CA ASP A 202 3.03 11.62 0.94
C ASP A 202 2.58 10.25 1.47
N SER A 203 1.47 9.72 0.97
CA SER A 203 0.92 8.44 1.42
C SER A 203 1.66 7.25 0.84
N GLN A 204 1.63 6.14 1.57
CA GLN A 204 2.44 4.96 1.25
C GLN A 204 1.61 3.68 1.27
N LEU A 205 1.79 2.87 0.24
CA LEU A 205 1.48 1.44 0.24
C LEU A 205 2.81 0.69 0.22
N LEU A 206 3.17 0.07 1.33
CA LEU A 206 4.41 -0.65 1.51
C LEU A 206 4.12 -2.16 1.58
N ILE A 207 4.76 -2.95 0.73
CA ILE A 207 4.62 -4.41 0.69
C ILE A 207 6.01 -5.02 0.89
N ASP A 208 6.28 -5.46 2.12
CA ASP A 208 7.53 -6.14 2.50
C ASP A 208 7.39 -7.66 2.37
N SER A 209 6.20 -8.20 2.67
CA SER A 209 5.84 -9.59 2.50
C SER A 209 4.31 -9.75 2.42
N GLY A 210 3.79 -10.97 2.22
CA GLY A 210 2.35 -11.19 2.05
C GLY A 210 1.82 -10.80 0.67
N SER A 211 0.53 -10.50 0.56
CA SER A 211 -0.07 -10.06 -0.70
C SER A 211 -1.09 -8.93 -0.53
N PHE A 212 -1.13 -8.03 -1.51
CA PHE A 212 -2.16 -7.01 -1.70
C PHE A 212 -2.81 -7.22 -3.06
N THR A 213 -4.14 -7.34 -3.09
CA THR A 213 -4.91 -7.50 -4.32
C THR A 213 -5.96 -6.40 -4.43
N ALA A 214 -5.98 -5.69 -5.56
CA ALA A 214 -7.04 -4.79 -5.98
C ALA A 214 -7.77 -5.40 -7.18
N ASP A 215 -9.05 -5.74 -7.01
CA ASP A 215 -9.84 -6.52 -7.97
C ASP A 215 -11.05 -5.74 -8.50
N ASP A 216 -11.19 -5.72 -9.83
CA ASP A 216 -12.27 -5.09 -10.62
C ASP A 216 -12.38 -3.56 -10.46
N PHE A 217 -11.30 -2.89 -10.04
CA PHE A 217 -11.26 -1.43 -10.03
C PHE A 217 -11.11 -0.87 -11.45
N GLN A 218 -11.74 0.27 -11.72
CA GLN A 218 -11.51 1.03 -12.95
C GLN A 218 -10.07 1.55 -13.00
N TYR A 219 -9.61 2.15 -11.91
CA TYR A 219 -8.28 2.73 -11.87
C TYR A 219 -7.65 2.50 -10.50
N PHE A 220 -6.36 2.15 -10.53
CA PHE A 220 -5.47 2.30 -9.39
C PHE A 220 -4.58 3.49 -9.72
N ILE A 221 -4.71 4.60 -8.99
CA ILE A 221 -4.01 5.85 -9.31
C ILE A 221 -3.11 6.29 -8.17
N LEU A 222 -1.82 6.45 -8.47
CA LEU A 222 -0.85 7.15 -7.64
C LEU A 222 -0.77 8.61 -8.09
N GLY A 223 -1.26 9.53 -7.26
CA GLY A 223 -1.20 10.97 -7.51
C GLY A 223 -2.40 11.49 -8.28
N ARG A 224 -3.62 11.33 -7.74
CA ARG A 224 -4.85 11.76 -8.43
C ARG A 224 -5.19 13.24 -8.26
N ASP A 225 -4.87 13.86 -7.14
CA ASP A 225 -5.40 15.18 -6.77
C ASP A 225 -4.43 16.32 -7.13
N GLU A 226 -4.81 17.16 -8.10
CA GLU A 226 -4.04 18.32 -8.58
C GLU A 226 -3.79 19.40 -7.52
N THR A 227 -4.53 19.37 -6.41
CA THR A 227 -4.46 20.39 -5.36
C THR A 227 -3.57 19.99 -4.18
N LYS A 228 -3.01 18.78 -4.21
CA LYS A 228 -2.21 18.22 -3.13
C LYS A 228 -0.74 18.27 -3.48
N ASP A 229 0.06 18.69 -2.52
CA ASP A 229 1.52 18.53 -2.56
C ASP A 229 1.89 17.12 -2.08
N GLY A 230 3.06 16.63 -2.49
CA GLY A 230 3.62 15.35 -2.06
C GLY A 230 3.75 14.33 -3.20
N THR A 231 4.21 13.13 -2.87
CA THR A 231 4.40 12.04 -3.83
C THR A 231 3.91 10.72 -3.24
N PRO A 232 2.66 10.30 -3.52
CA PRO A 232 2.19 9.00 -3.09
C PRO A 232 3.07 7.89 -3.68
N THR A 233 3.44 6.97 -2.82
CA THR A 233 4.45 5.95 -3.13
C THR A 233 3.88 4.55 -2.91
N VAL A 234 4.03 3.68 -3.91
CA VAL A 234 3.91 2.24 -3.74
C VAL A 234 5.31 1.64 -3.73
N THR A 235 5.66 0.89 -2.69
CA THR A 235 6.96 0.21 -2.58
C THR A 235 6.76 -1.29 -2.39
N ILE A 236 7.36 -2.09 -3.26
CA ILE A 236 7.34 -3.56 -3.22
C ILE A 236 8.77 -4.03 -2.94
N ASN A 237 9.05 -4.35 -1.68
CA ASN A 237 10.32 -4.94 -1.25
C ASN A 237 10.30 -6.47 -1.33
N GLY A 238 9.09 -7.05 -1.20
CA GLY A 238 8.81 -8.47 -1.30
C GLY A 238 7.32 -8.70 -1.49
N GLY A 239 6.86 -9.94 -1.32
CA GLY A 239 5.44 -10.27 -1.46
C GLY A 239 4.88 -10.05 -2.87
N GLU A 240 3.58 -9.83 -2.96
CA GLU A 240 2.84 -9.71 -4.22
C GLU A 240 1.89 -8.51 -4.21
N LEU A 241 1.93 -7.68 -5.26
CA LEU A 241 0.89 -6.73 -5.61
C LEU A 241 0.16 -7.22 -6.86
N ASN A 242 -1.13 -7.52 -6.75
CA ASN A 242 -1.98 -7.92 -7.87
C ASN A 242 -3.02 -6.82 -8.14
N ALA A 243 -2.93 -6.16 -9.29
CA ALA A 243 -3.91 -5.19 -9.75
C ALA A 243 -4.71 -5.79 -10.92
N ASN A 244 -5.84 -6.42 -10.60
CA ASN A 244 -6.75 -7.00 -11.57
C ASN A 244 -7.77 -5.93 -11.98
N MET A 245 -7.43 -5.18 -13.03
CA MET A 245 -8.20 -4.03 -13.46
C MET A 245 -9.49 -4.47 -14.16
N ALA A 246 -10.55 -3.67 -14.00
CA ALA A 246 -11.80 -3.86 -14.70
C ALA A 246 -11.60 -3.84 -16.23
N SER A 247 -12.44 -4.56 -16.96
CA SER A 247 -12.41 -4.52 -18.43
C SER A 247 -12.80 -3.14 -18.96
N GLY A 248 -12.26 -2.74 -20.13
CA GLY A 248 -12.61 -1.50 -20.81
C GLY A 248 -11.60 -0.38 -20.59
N THR A 249 -12.06 0.85 -20.33
CA THR A 249 -11.17 1.98 -20.03
C THR A 249 -10.82 1.96 -18.54
N ALA A 250 -9.73 1.25 -18.23
CA ALA A 250 -9.16 1.08 -16.90
C ALA A 250 -7.63 1.13 -16.98
N ALA A 251 -6.92 1.33 -15.87
CA ALA A 251 -5.46 1.27 -15.83
C ALA A 251 -4.87 1.34 -14.42
N PHE A 252 -3.67 0.80 -14.28
CA PHE A 252 -2.76 1.17 -13.21
C PHE A 252 -2.01 2.43 -13.63
N ILE A 253 -2.09 3.52 -12.86
CA ILE A 253 -1.56 4.83 -13.23
C ILE A 253 -0.55 5.30 -12.19
N VAL A 254 0.67 5.59 -12.62
CA VAL A 254 1.73 6.21 -11.83
C VAL A 254 1.90 7.65 -12.30
N GLY A 255 1.54 8.62 -11.46
CA GLY A 255 1.57 10.05 -11.80
C GLY A 255 0.41 10.44 -12.71
N ALA A 256 -0.70 10.94 -12.12
CA ALA A 256 -1.83 11.45 -12.89
C ALA A 256 -1.89 12.98 -12.82
N ALA A 257 -2.48 13.54 -11.77
CA ALA A 257 -2.54 14.99 -11.56
C ALA A 257 -1.55 15.50 -10.51
N GLN A 258 -1.07 14.61 -9.66
CA GLN A 258 0.03 14.77 -8.71
C GLN A 258 1.11 13.74 -9.10
N ASP A 259 2.36 14.02 -8.74
CA ASP A 259 3.47 13.09 -8.97
C ASP A 259 3.17 11.73 -8.30
N GLY A 260 3.63 10.63 -8.90
CA GLY A 260 3.47 9.29 -8.34
C GLY A 260 4.76 8.52 -8.44
N LEU A 261 5.07 7.74 -7.40
CA LEU A 261 6.27 6.92 -7.34
C LEU A 261 5.90 5.45 -7.14
N LEU A 262 6.42 4.58 -8.01
CA LEU A 262 6.36 3.14 -7.87
C LEU A 262 7.77 2.57 -7.75
N GLU A 263 8.07 1.92 -6.64
CA GLU A 263 9.36 1.27 -6.38
C GLU A 263 9.19 -0.25 -6.32
N ILE A 264 9.88 -0.98 -7.20
CA ILE A 264 9.93 -2.44 -7.21
C ILE A 264 11.36 -2.87 -6.90
N ASN A 265 11.59 -3.20 -5.63
CA ASN A 265 12.89 -3.65 -5.12
C ASN A 265 13.00 -5.18 -5.07
N GLY A 266 11.86 -5.87 -4.98
CA GLY A 266 11.73 -7.32 -4.95
C GLY A 266 10.27 -7.74 -5.20
N GLY A 267 9.92 -8.98 -4.84
CA GLY A 267 8.54 -9.47 -4.95
C GLY A 267 8.01 -9.51 -6.39
N SER A 268 6.70 -9.42 -6.54
CA SER A 268 6.04 -9.34 -7.85
C SER A 268 4.96 -8.26 -7.92
N LEU A 269 4.92 -7.54 -9.03
CA LEU A 269 3.79 -6.71 -9.46
C LEU A 269 3.13 -7.38 -10.66
N THR A 270 1.86 -7.76 -10.52
CA THR A 270 1.05 -8.27 -11.62
C THR A 270 -0.09 -7.31 -11.91
N ILE A 271 -0.19 -6.84 -13.15
CA ILE A 271 -1.30 -6.05 -13.66
C ILE A 271 -2.01 -6.90 -14.71
N THR A 272 -3.30 -7.16 -14.51
CA THR A 272 -4.13 -7.92 -15.46
C THR A 272 -5.34 -7.10 -15.89
N GLY A 273 -5.90 -7.45 -17.05
CA GLY A 273 -7.12 -6.83 -17.59
C GLY A 273 -6.93 -5.44 -18.22
N ASN A 274 -5.80 -4.77 -17.99
CA ASN A 274 -5.49 -3.49 -18.62
C ASN A 274 -4.00 -3.08 -18.59
N GLU A 275 -3.73 -1.89 -19.10
CA GLU A 275 -2.41 -1.26 -19.29
C GLU A 275 -1.83 -0.67 -17.99
N LEU A 276 -0.51 -0.45 -17.99
CA LEU A 276 0.20 0.41 -17.05
C LEU A 276 0.48 1.77 -17.72
N TRP A 277 0.07 2.86 -17.08
CA TRP A 277 0.34 4.22 -17.54
C TRP A 277 1.29 4.94 -16.59
N ILE A 278 2.35 5.50 -17.12
CA ILE A 278 3.32 6.31 -16.40
C ILE A 278 3.20 7.72 -16.96
N GLY A 279 2.64 8.63 -16.19
CA GLY A 279 2.28 9.99 -16.63
C GLY A 279 0.97 10.03 -17.43
N ASP A 280 -0.16 10.18 -16.73
CA ASP A 280 -1.50 10.38 -17.33
C ASP A 280 -2.11 11.73 -16.89
N GLY A 281 -1.34 12.81 -17.07
CA GLY A 281 -1.76 14.17 -16.80
C GLY A 281 -0.61 15.07 -16.34
N LEU A 282 -0.93 16.01 -15.45
CA LEU A 282 -0.02 17.06 -14.97
C LEU A 282 1.05 16.59 -13.99
N GLY A 283 0.89 15.42 -13.35
CA GLY A 283 1.87 14.86 -12.44
C GLY A 283 2.94 14.05 -13.15
N GLN A 284 4.13 13.98 -12.55
CA GLN A 284 5.23 13.12 -13.00
C GLN A 284 5.03 11.67 -12.53
N GLY A 285 5.06 10.72 -13.45
CA GLY A 285 5.13 9.30 -13.13
C GLY A 285 6.58 8.81 -13.07
N ILE A 286 6.99 8.23 -11.93
CA ILE A 286 8.31 7.61 -11.80
C ILE A 286 8.15 6.15 -11.38
N VAL A 287 8.71 5.24 -12.16
CA VAL A 287 8.83 3.82 -11.83
C VAL A 287 10.29 3.45 -11.67
N ASN A 288 10.66 2.93 -10.50
CA ASN A 288 12.02 2.45 -10.22
C ASN A 288 11.98 0.93 -9.98
N GLN A 289 12.52 0.16 -10.93
CA GLN A 289 12.67 -1.29 -10.80
C GLN A 289 14.15 -1.64 -10.57
N THR A 290 14.48 -2.06 -9.34
CA THR A 290 15.82 -2.53 -8.97
C THR A 290 15.89 -4.05 -8.81
N GLY A 291 14.74 -4.71 -8.71
CA GLY A 291 14.59 -6.17 -8.62
C GLY A 291 13.16 -6.60 -8.95
N GLY A 292 12.77 -7.78 -8.45
CA GLY A 292 11.41 -8.31 -8.57
C GLY A 292 10.96 -8.66 -9.99
N ASP A 293 9.72 -9.13 -10.09
CA ASP A 293 9.06 -9.46 -11.37
C ASP A 293 7.87 -8.51 -11.60
N VAL A 294 7.87 -7.83 -12.75
CA VAL A 294 6.75 -7.00 -13.20
C VAL A 294 6.11 -7.70 -14.39
N LEU A 295 4.82 -8.01 -14.30
CA LEU A 295 4.01 -8.58 -15.36
C LEU A 295 2.83 -7.67 -15.67
N VAL A 296 2.76 -7.16 -16.90
CA VAL A 296 1.59 -6.50 -17.47
C VAL A 296 0.97 -7.47 -18.48
N ASP A 297 0.05 -8.30 -18.01
CA ASP A 297 -0.36 -9.54 -18.67
C ASP A 297 -1.17 -9.31 -19.94
N GLY A 298 -0.50 -9.33 -21.10
CA GLY A 298 -1.12 -9.15 -22.41
C GLY A 298 -1.45 -7.69 -22.76
N TYR A 299 -0.94 -6.72 -22.00
CA TYR A 299 -1.17 -5.29 -22.23
C TYR A 299 0.13 -4.49 -22.30
N ASP A 300 0.00 -3.25 -22.77
CA ASP A 300 1.12 -2.35 -23.00
C ASP A 300 1.49 -1.55 -21.74
N ILE A 301 2.73 -1.06 -21.73
CA ILE A 301 3.18 -0.02 -20.82
C ILE A 301 3.30 1.28 -21.61
N TYR A 302 2.56 2.30 -21.19
CA TYR A 302 2.63 3.64 -21.76
C TYR A 302 3.50 4.54 -20.91
N LEU A 303 4.49 5.19 -21.54
CA LEU A 303 5.28 6.26 -20.96
C LEU A 303 4.79 7.60 -21.50
N GLY A 304 4.49 8.58 -20.64
CA GLY A 304 4.06 9.90 -21.06
C GLY A 304 2.71 9.91 -21.77
N ARG A 305 1.71 9.18 -21.27
CA ARG A 305 0.41 9.04 -21.93
C ARG A 305 -0.33 10.39 -22.07
N GLY A 306 -0.35 11.20 -21.00
CA GLY A 306 -1.18 12.40 -20.86
C GLY A 306 -0.81 13.58 -21.77
N GLY A 307 0.42 13.62 -22.30
CA GLY A 307 0.85 14.64 -23.26
C GLY A 307 1.37 15.93 -22.67
N ASP A 308 1.32 16.04 -21.34
CA ASP A 308 1.98 17.10 -20.62
C ASP A 308 3.48 16.76 -20.52
N ALA A 309 4.34 17.74 -20.77
CA ALA A 309 5.79 17.57 -20.80
C ALA A 309 6.37 17.42 -19.38
N ASN A 310 6.01 16.33 -18.74
CA ASN A 310 6.53 15.90 -17.47
C ASN A 310 7.61 14.85 -17.74
N SER A 311 8.70 14.90 -16.98
CA SER A 311 9.82 13.97 -17.13
C SER A 311 9.45 12.57 -16.64
N ASP A 312 8.45 11.93 -17.25
CA ASP A 312 7.99 10.60 -16.86
C ASP A 312 9.09 9.57 -17.10
N GLU A 313 9.36 8.73 -16.11
CA GLU A 313 10.53 7.86 -16.10
C GLU A 313 10.17 6.42 -15.73
N TYR A 314 10.70 5.47 -16.51
CA TYR A 314 10.86 4.09 -16.07
C TYR A 314 12.36 3.79 -15.94
N ASN A 315 12.82 3.61 -14.71
CA ASN A 315 14.20 3.31 -14.36
C ASN A 315 14.36 1.82 -14.01
N MET A 316 14.87 1.02 -14.95
CA MET A 316 15.12 -0.40 -14.74
C MET A 316 16.62 -0.69 -14.58
N SER A 317 17.00 -1.24 -13.44
CA SER A 317 18.39 -1.62 -13.11
C SER A 317 18.55 -3.09 -12.70
N GLY A 318 17.45 -3.83 -12.56
CA GLY A 318 17.41 -5.25 -12.24
C GLY A 318 16.00 -5.82 -12.38
N GLY A 319 15.84 -7.10 -12.04
CA GLY A 319 14.53 -7.79 -12.11
C GLY A 319 14.12 -8.23 -13.51
N THR A 320 12.85 -8.62 -13.62
CA THR A 320 12.19 -9.04 -14.85
C THR A 320 11.03 -8.10 -15.18
N LEU A 321 10.88 -7.72 -16.45
CA LEU A 321 9.72 -6.99 -16.96
C LEU A 321 9.09 -7.78 -18.10
N THR A 322 7.80 -8.10 -18.00
CA THR A 322 7.03 -8.74 -19.07
C THR A 322 5.82 -7.89 -19.42
N ALA A 323 5.65 -7.57 -20.70
CA ALA A 323 4.51 -6.80 -21.21
C ALA A 323 4.22 -7.18 -22.68
N SER A 324 3.13 -6.68 -23.25
CA SER A 324 2.92 -6.76 -24.69
C SER A 324 3.91 -5.85 -25.42
N ASN A 325 3.83 -4.54 -25.18
CA ASN A 325 4.73 -3.55 -25.78
C ASN A 325 5.17 -2.50 -24.76
N LEU A 326 6.26 -1.79 -25.11
CA LEU A 326 6.61 -0.50 -24.50
C LEU A 326 6.24 0.60 -25.49
N VAL A 327 5.37 1.52 -25.07
CA VAL A 327 4.78 2.51 -25.96
C VAL A 327 5.06 3.91 -25.44
N MET A 328 5.59 4.76 -26.32
CA MET A 328 5.64 6.19 -26.06
C MET A 328 4.26 6.80 -26.29
N GLY A 329 3.78 7.53 -25.29
CA GLY A 329 2.51 8.24 -25.31
C GLY A 329 2.56 9.54 -26.10
N SER A 330 1.76 10.51 -25.66
CA SER A 330 1.69 11.81 -26.32
C SER A 330 2.73 12.80 -25.79
N ASP A 331 3.30 12.57 -24.60
CA ASP A 331 4.48 13.28 -24.15
C ASP A 331 5.72 12.70 -24.83
N THR A 332 6.61 13.58 -25.26
CA THR A 332 7.84 13.23 -25.95
C THR A 332 9.07 13.38 -25.07
N SER A 333 8.89 13.79 -23.80
CA SER A 333 9.95 13.95 -22.83
C SER A 333 10.15 12.73 -21.92
N ALA A 334 9.18 11.81 -21.88
CA ALA A 334 9.29 10.58 -21.13
C ALA A 334 10.46 9.69 -21.59
N VAL A 335 11.07 8.98 -20.64
CA VAL A 335 12.28 8.17 -20.88
C VAL A 335 12.18 6.80 -20.19
N PHE A 336 12.61 5.76 -20.90
CA PHE A 336 12.87 4.45 -20.33
C PHE A 336 14.39 4.27 -20.18
N HIS A 337 14.88 4.17 -18.95
CA HIS A 337 16.28 3.91 -18.63
C HIS A 337 16.50 2.42 -18.36
N PHE A 338 17.21 1.73 -19.25
CA PHE A 338 17.53 0.30 -19.11
C PHE A 338 19.02 0.08 -18.79
N THR A 339 19.32 -0.21 -17.53
CA THR A 339 20.68 -0.38 -17.01
C THR A 339 20.98 -1.76 -16.42
N GLY A 340 19.96 -2.63 -16.29
CA GLY A 340 20.07 -4.02 -15.84
C GLY A 340 18.73 -4.75 -15.85
N GLY A 341 18.77 -6.08 -15.70
CA GLY A 341 17.58 -6.95 -15.72
C GLY A 341 17.29 -7.58 -17.09
N GLU A 342 16.08 -8.15 -17.23
CA GLU A 342 15.58 -8.78 -18.46
C GLU A 342 14.17 -8.27 -18.79
N ILE A 343 13.95 -7.89 -20.05
CA ILE A 343 12.65 -7.46 -20.56
C ILE A 343 12.14 -8.50 -21.58
N TYR A 344 10.87 -8.89 -21.46
CA TYR A 344 10.15 -9.77 -22.37
C TYR A 344 8.96 -9.03 -22.97
N LEU A 345 8.92 -8.90 -24.29
CA LEU A 345 7.86 -8.24 -25.05
C LEU A 345 7.21 -9.22 -26.02
N LEU A 346 5.88 -9.17 -26.14
CA LEU A 346 5.13 -10.02 -27.05
C LEU A 346 5.28 -9.52 -28.49
N GLY A 347 5.78 -10.38 -29.38
CA GLY A 347 6.04 -10.04 -30.78
C GLY A 347 7.50 -9.69 -31.06
N ASP A 348 7.75 -9.12 -32.25
CA ASP A 348 9.07 -8.70 -32.72
C ASP A 348 9.31 -7.20 -32.47
N ASP A 349 9.75 -6.86 -31.25
CA ASP A 349 10.01 -5.49 -30.79
C ASP A 349 11.51 -5.16 -30.72
N ARG A 350 12.33 -5.85 -31.51
CA ARG A 350 13.78 -5.61 -31.52
C ARG A 350 14.16 -4.18 -31.88
N SER A 351 13.27 -3.39 -32.49
CA SER A 351 13.53 -1.99 -32.80
C SER A 351 13.53 -1.09 -31.58
N VAL A 352 12.87 -1.46 -30.47
CA VAL A 352 12.68 -0.58 -29.30
C VAL A 352 14.00 -0.07 -28.73
N VAL A 353 15.07 -0.88 -28.78
CA VAL A 353 16.41 -0.48 -28.31
C VAL A 353 17.08 0.62 -29.15
N ASN A 354 16.50 0.98 -30.29
CA ASN A 354 16.96 2.07 -31.16
C ASN A 354 16.10 3.33 -31.04
N GLU A 355 15.01 3.27 -30.25
CA GLU A 355 14.15 4.42 -30.03
C GLU A 355 14.87 5.47 -29.18
N SER A 356 14.66 6.75 -29.49
CA SER A 356 15.37 7.84 -28.80
C SER A 356 15.00 8.01 -27.33
N TRP A 357 13.82 7.51 -26.95
CA TRP A 357 13.32 7.53 -25.57
C TRP A 357 13.71 6.29 -24.77
N PHE A 358 14.27 5.26 -25.42
CA PHE A 358 14.77 4.06 -24.77
C PHE A 358 16.28 4.18 -24.55
N VAL A 359 16.67 4.70 -23.39
CA VAL A 359 18.05 4.93 -23.00
C VAL A 359 18.62 3.67 -22.35
N ALA A 360 19.18 2.79 -23.19
CA ALA A 360 19.81 1.56 -22.75
C ALA A 360 21.32 1.70 -22.49
N SER A 361 21.82 0.81 -21.61
CA SER A 361 23.26 0.55 -21.48
C SER A 361 23.89 0.16 -22.83
N PRO A 362 25.14 0.55 -23.12
CA PRO A 362 25.78 0.31 -24.43
C PRO A 362 25.82 -1.16 -24.88
N ASN A 363 25.67 -2.10 -23.94
CA ASN A 363 25.73 -3.54 -24.20
C ASN A 363 24.34 -4.22 -24.19
N ALA A 364 23.26 -3.44 -24.21
CA ALA A 364 21.91 -3.98 -24.37
C ALA A 364 21.75 -4.64 -25.75
N GLN A 365 21.09 -5.79 -25.78
CA GLN A 365 20.79 -6.55 -27.00
C GLN A 365 19.35 -7.02 -26.98
N ALA A 366 18.69 -7.00 -28.14
CA ALA A 366 17.34 -7.51 -28.33
C ALA A 366 17.35 -8.74 -29.25
N PHE A 367 16.73 -9.83 -28.80
CA PHE A 367 16.61 -11.09 -29.52
C PHE A 367 15.14 -11.44 -29.71
N TYR A 368 14.74 -11.85 -30.90
CA TYR A 368 13.37 -12.30 -31.16
C TYR A 368 13.37 -13.81 -31.38
N ASP A 369 12.51 -14.52 -30.62
CA ASP A 369 12.23 -15.94 -30.79
C ASP A 369 10.86 -16.11 -31.44
N ALA A 370 10.85 -16.43 -32.73
CA ALA A 370 9.64 -16.66 -33.51
C ALA A 370 8.84 -17.91 -33.08
N SER A 371 9.41 -18.80 -32.26
CA SER A 371 8.70 -19.99 -31.77
C SER A 371 7.81 -19.69 -30.57
N THR A 372 8.21 -18.73 -29.73
CA THR A 372 7.43 -18.22 -28.60
C THR A 372 6.74 -16.89 -28.89
N ASP A 373 7.02 -16.31 -30.06
CA ASP A 373 6.62 -14.95 -30.46
C ASP A 373 7.00 -13.91 -29.40
N MET A 374 8.24 -13.95 -28.94
CA MET A 374 8.72 -13.14 -27.82
C MET A 374 10.04 -12.44 -28.18
N THR A 375 10.13 -11.16 -27.87
CA THR A 375 11.39 -10.40 -27.86
C THR A 375 11.96 -10.36 -26.45
N THR A 376 13.23 -10.71 -26.31
CA THR A 376 13.99 -10.60 -25.06
C THR A 376 15.05 -9.50 -25.20
N ILE A 377 15.06 -8.55 -24.26
CA ILE A 377 16.07 -7.50 -24.15
C ILE A 377 16.87 -7.74 -22.87
N THR A 378 18.20 -7.83 -23.00
CA THR A 378 19.11 -8.11 -21.89
C THR A 378 20.42 -7.35 -22.06
N ILE A 379 21.15 -7.13 -20.97
CA ILE A 379 22.49 -6.57 -21.01
C ILE A 379 23.51 -7.70 -21.03
N VAL A 380 24.27 -7.80 -22.12
CA VAL A 380 25.35 -8.78 -22.22
C VAL A 380 26.57 -8.24 -21.47
N PRO A 381 27.09 -8.94 -20.45
CA PRO A 381 28.30 -8.52 -19.76
C PRO A 381 29.47 -8.41 -20.74
N GLU A 382 30.32 -7.39 -20.59
CA GLU A 382 31.53 -7.30 -21.41
C GLU A 382 32.40 -8.57 -21.26
N PRO A 383 33.00 -9.09 -22.34
CA PRO A 383 33.79 -10.33 -22.30
C PRO A 383 34.91 -10.34 -21.25
N THR A 384 35.46 -9.17 -20.92
CA THR A 384 36.50 -8.97 -19.90
C THR A 384 36.00 -9.19 -18.47
N SER A 385 34.74 -8.83 -18.19
CA SER A 385 34.09 -9.07 -16.89
C SER A 385 33.92 -10.57 -16.62
N ILE A 386 33.61 -11.35 -17.67
CA ILE A 386 33.51 -12.82 -17.60
C ILE A 386 34.88 -13.45 -17.31
N ALA A 387 35.94 -12.95 -17.95
CA ALA A 387 37.30 -13.44 -17.72
C ALA A 387 37.78 -13.18 -16.28
N LEU A 388 37.43 -12.04 -15.69
CA LEU A 388 37.83 -11.68 -14.32
C LEU A 388 37.04 -12.45 -13.25
N ALA A 389 35.73 -12.65 -13.44
CA ALA A 389 34.91 -13.51 -12.58
C ALA A 389 35.41 -14.98 -12.60
N GLY A 390 35.76 -15.48 -13.78
CA GLY A 390 36.37 -16.81 -13.94
C GLY A 390 37.75 -16.92 -13.26
N LEU A 391 38.57 -15.86 -13.33
CA LEU A 391 39.88 -15.80 -12.66
C LEU A 391 39.77 -15.73 -11.12
N LEU A 392 38.76 -15.05 -10.58
CA LEU A 392 38.51 -15.00 -9.13
C LEU A 392 38.02 -16.35 -8.58
N LEU A 393 37.15 -17.05 -9.31
CA LEU A 393 36.73 -18.41 -8.95
C LEU A 393 37.88 -19.42 -9.05
N ALA A 394 38.72 -19.33 -10.09
CA ALA A 394 39.89 -20.19 -10.24
C ALA A 394 41.01 -19.85 -9.21
N GLY A 395 41.18 -18.58 -8.86
CA GLY A 395 42.16 -18.11 -7.87
C GLY A 395 41.76 -18.42 -6.42
N GLY A 396 40.46 -18.33 -6.09
CA GLY A 396 39.92 -18.70 -4.78
C GLY A 396 40.07 -20.20 -4.47
N LEU A 397 39.94 -21.06 -5.48
CA LEU A 397 40.18 -22.50 -5.33
C LEU A 397 41.67 -22.84 -5.08
N MET A 398 42.62 -22.00 -5.50
CA MET A 398 44.05 -22.25 -5.28
C MET A 398 44.53 -21.86 -3.87
N VAL A 399 43.80 -21.01 -3.14
CA VAL A 399 44.18 -20.62 -1.76
C VAL A 399 43.66 -21.61 -0.71
N TYR A 400 42.66 -22.45 -1.04
CA TYR A 400 42.08 -23.45 -0.12
C TYR A 400 42.73 -24.84 -0.22
N ARG A 401 44.03 -24.92 -0.47
CA ARG A 401 44.78 -26.19 -0.49
C ARG A 401 46.12 -26.10 0.24
N ARG A 402 46.12 -25.55 1.45
CA ARG A 402 47.18 -25.75 2.46
C ARG A 402 46.61 -25.70 3.89
N LYS A 403 46.12 -26.84 4.36
CA LYS A 403 46.39 -27.35 5.71
C LYS A 403 46.46 -28.87 5.64
#